data_AF-A0A5K1BFZ2-F1
#
_entry.id   AF-A0A5K1BFZ2-F1
#
_cell.length_a   1.000
_cell.length_b   1.000
_cell.length_c   1.000
_cell.angle_alpha   90.00
_cell.angle_beta   90.00
_cell.angle_gamma   90.00
#
_symmetry.space_group_name_H-M   'P 1'
#
loop_
_entity.id
_entity.type
_entity.pdbx_description
1 polymer ?
#
loop_
_entity_poly.entity_id
_entity_poly.type
_entity_poly.pdbx_seq_one_letter_code
_entity_poly.pdbx_strand_id
1 'polypeptide(L)'
;FLKYYDESPIIGDVTYYGFITNIIEVQYNLSLKFMLFKCQWYDVLSPHEKGIKIDQFGFISMHSKYSCMTNEHFVFISQVTQVFYIKDPIEPEWQVVIQRRPHDFYGILAQPIEDANKEPEYMTQSLDVSN
;
A
#
# COMPACT_ATOMS: atom_id res chain seq x y z
N PHE A 1 29.52 2.99 -4.30
CA PHE A 1 28.11 3.40 -4.49
C PHE A 1 27.75 3.13 -5.94
N LEU A 2 27.01 2.05 -6.21
CA LEU A 2 26.49 1.79 -7.55
C LEU A 2 25.23 2.65 -7.72
N LYS A 3 25.22 3.54 -8.71
CA LYS A 3 24.01 4.23 -9.15
C LYS A 3 23.41 3.38 -10.27
N TYR A 4 22.28 2.77 -10.00
CA TYR A 4 21.44 2.14 -11.02
C TYR A 4 20.40 3.17 -11.43
N TYR A 5 20.30 3.44 -12.74
CA TYR A 5 19.28 4.32 -13.28
C TYR A 5 18.19 3.43 -13.86
N ASP A 6 16.95 3.69 -13.46
CA ASP A 6 15.80 3.24 -14.24
C ASP A 6 15.94 3.82 -15.66
N GLU A 7 15.79 2.97 -16.68
CA GLU A 7 15.92 3.39 -18.09
C GLU A 7 14.70 4.18 -18.56
N SER A 8 13.60 4.17 -17.80
CA SER A 8 12.39 4.94 -18.12
C SER A 8 11.63 5.34 -16.84
N PRO A 9 12.22 6.22 -16.00
CA PRO A 9 11.58 6.65 -14.77
C PRO A 9 10.35 7.49 -15.11
N ILE A 10 9.19 7.03 -14.65
CA ILE A 10 7.96 7.79 -14.78
C ILE A 10 7.95 8.85 -13.67
N ILE A 11 8.04 10.11 -14.07
CA ILE A 11 8.03 11.26 -13.16
C ILE A 11 6.57 11.57 -12.81
N GLY A 12 6.12 11.20 -11.60
CA GLY A 12 4.79 11.49 -11.07
C GLY A 12 4.38 10.55 -9.93
N ASP A 13 3.22 10.83 -9.31
CA ASP A 13 2.60 9.92 -8.33
C ASP A 13 1.98 8.71 -9.06
N VAL A 14 2.78 7.65 -9.23
CA VAL A 14 2.32 6.39 -9.83
C VAL A 14 2.05 5.37 -8.72
N THR A 15 0.84 4.82 -8.69
CA THR A 15 0.50 3.72 -7.80
C THR A 15 0.69 2.39 -8.53
N TYR A 16 1.56 1.55 -8.01
CA TYR A 16 1.77 0.20 -8.51
C TYR A 16 0.97 -0.81 -7.69
N TYR A 17 0.44 -1.82 -8.40
CA TYR A 17 -0.26 -2.95 -7.80
C TYR A 17 0.55 -4.20 -8.10
N GLY A 18 0.73 -5.05 -7.10
CA GLY A 18 1.49 -6.26 -7.24
C GLY A 18 1.28 -7.21 -6.08
N PHE A 19 2.03 -8.30 -6.11
CA PHE A 19 2.07 -9.28 -5.03
C PHE A 19 3.51 -9.53 -4.60
N ILE A 20 3.66 -9.80 -3.30
CA ILE A 20 4.95 -10.12 -2.69
C ILE A 20 5.36 -11.52 -3.14
N THR A 21 6.53 -11.63 -3.77
CA THR A 21 7.14 -12.89 -4.19
C THR A 21 8.22 -13.36 -3.23
N ASN A 22 8.87 -12.42 -2.53
CA ASN A 22 9.85 -12.75 -1.51
C ASN A 22 9.94 -11.64 -0.45
N ILE A 23 10.39 -12.00 0.75
CA ILE A 23 10.66 -11.07 1.85
C ILE A 23 12.14 -11.22 2.21
N ILE A 24 12.87 -10.11 2.24
CA ILE A 24 14.30 -10.09 2.51
C ILE A 24 14.56 -9.21 3.73
N GLU A 25 15.21 -9.78 4.74
CA GLU A 25 15.81 -9.02 5.84
C GLU A 25 17.22 -8.59 5.44
N VAL A 26 17.47 -7.29 5.44
CA VAL A 26 18.79 -6.70 5.21
C VAL A 26 19.33 -6.18 6.53
N GLN A 27 20.43 -6.77 6.99
CA GLN A 27 21.14 -6.33 8.17
C GLN A 27 22.37 -5.52 7.76
N TYR A 28 22.35 -4.21 7.99
CA TYR A 28 23.45 -3.31 7.62
C TYR A 28 24.56 -3.29 8.69
N ASN A 29 24.22 -3.58 9.95
CA ASN A 29 25.14 -3.77 11.08
C ASN A 29 24.42 -4.51 12.22
N LEU A 30 25.02 -4.62 13.42
CA LEU A 30 24.39 -5.32 14.56
C LEU A 30 23.05 -4.72 15.02
N SER A 31 22.74 -3.47 14.64
CA SER A 31 21.60 -2.71 15.18
C SER A 31 20.55 -2.30 14.14
N LEU A 32 20.89 -2.29 12.85
CA LEU A 32 20.02 -1.83 11.77
C LEU A 32 19.58 -3.00 10.89
N LYS A 33 18.28 -3.25 10.94
CA LYS A 33 17.58 -4.23 10.11
C LYS A 33 16.51 -3.53 9.29
N PHE A 34 16.46 -3.86 8.00
CA PHE A 34 15.43 -3.38 7.08
C PHE A 34 14.72 -4.58 6.46
N MET A 35 13.42 -4.44 6.25
CA MET A 35 12.62 -5.42 5.52
C MET A 35 12.32 -4.88 4.13
N LEU A 36 12.73 -5.64 3.12
CA LEU A 36 12.43 -5.38 1.71
C LEU A 36 11.48 -6.45 1.20
N PHE A 37 10.48 -6.04 0.43
CA PHE A 37 9.63 -6.95 -0.32
C PHE A 37 10.07 -6.99 -1.76
N LYS A 38 10.35 -8.21 -2.24
CA LYS A 38 10.40 -8.46 -3.68
C LYS A 38 8.98 -8.58 -4.18
N CYS A 39 8.59 -7.74 -5.12
CA CYS A 39 7.24 -7.71 -5.69
C CYS A 39 7.29 -8.07 -7.17
N GLN A 40 6.21 -8.69 -7.64
CA GLN A 40 5.86 -8.74 -9.05
C GLN A 40 4.68 -7.81 -9.27
N TRP A 41 4.82 -6.90 -10.23
CA TRP A 41 3.85 -5.84 -10.50
C TRP A 41 2.93 -6.21 -11.66
N TYR A 42 1.67 -5.78 -11.59
CA TYR A 42 0.79 -5.74 -12.75
C TYR A 42 1.25 -4.63 -13.70
N ASP A 43 1.04 -4.83 -15.00
CA ASP A 43 1.29 -3.79 -15.99
C ASP A 43 0.11 -2.81 -16.02
N VAL A 44 0.32 -1.65 -15.41
CA VAL A 44 -0.67 -0.55 -15.36
C VAL A 44 -0.28 0.61 -16.27
N LEU A 45 0.80 0.47 -17.04
CA LEU A 45 1.49 1.57 -17.72
C LEU A 45 1.49 1.41 -19.25
N SER A 46 1.34 0.19 -19.76
CA SER A 46 1.30 -0.07 -21.19
C SER A 46 0.12 0.62 -21.88
N PRO A 47 0.36 1.55 -22.83
CA PRO A 47 -0.71 2.29 -23.51
C PRO A 47 -1.53 1.42 -24.49
N HIS A 48 -1.00 0.26 -24.88
CA HIS A 48 -1.62 -0.64 -25.87
C HIS A 48 -2.37 -1.82 -25.24
N GLU A 49 -2.06 -2.19 -24.01
CA GLU A 49 -2.66 -3.31 -23.29
C GLU A 49 -2.99 -2.85 -21.86
N LYS A 50 -4.24 -2.46 -21.63
CA LYS A 50 -4.66 -1.93 -20.32
C LYS A 50 -4.82 -3.07 -19.33
N GLY A 51 -3.77 -3.35 -18.54
CA GLY A 51 -3.85 -4.24 -17.39
C GLY A 51 -4.62 -3.66 -16.21
N ILE A 52 -5.15 -2.44 -16.34
CA ILE A 52 -5.95 -1.74 -15.33
C ILE A 52 -7.31 -1.29 -15.90
N LYS A 53 -8.37 -1.50 -15.12
CA LYS A 53 -9.74 -1.04 -15.36
C LYS A 53 -10.23 -0.28 -14.13
N ILE A 54 -10.93 0.81 -14.36
CA ILE A 54 -11.69 1.53 -13.32
C ILE A 54 -13.15 1.51 -13.77
N ASP A 55 -14.04 1.00 -12.92
CA ASP A 55 -15.46 0.95 -13.23
C ASP A 55 -16.21 2.24 -12.84
N GLN A 56 -17.51 2.28 -13.12
CA GLN A 56 -18.37 3.43 -12.81
C GLN A 56 -18.53 3.74 -11.31
N PHE A 57 -18.18 2.79 -10.44
CA PHE A 57 -18.22 2.93 -8.99
C PHE A 57 -16.84 3.25 -8.40
N GLY A 58 -15.80 3.35 -9.23
CA GLY A 58 -14.44 3.62 -8.83
C GLY A 58 -13.67 2.39 -8.36
N PHE A 59 -14.18 1.17 -8.56
CA PHE A 59 -13.41 -0.03 -8.28
C PHE A 59 -12.30 -0.19 -9.31
N ILE A 60 -11.11 -0.50 -8.80
CA ILE A 60 -9.92 -0.75 -9.60
C ILE A 60 -9.79 -2.26 -9.78
N SER A 61 -9.60 -2.71 -11.02
CA SER A 61 -9.36 -4.12 -11.34
C SER A 61 -8.06 -4.28 -12.13
N MET A 62 -7.31 -5.31 -11.77
CA MET A 62 -6.05 -5.70 -12.42
C MET A 62 -6.27 -6.94 -13.27
N HIS A 63 -5.68 -6.96 -14.46
CA HIS A 63 -5.74 -8.13 -15.33
C HIS A 63 -4.53 -9.05 -15.07
N SER A 64 -4.82 -10.31 -14.75
CA SER A 64 -3.89 -11.41 -14.43
C SER A 64 -2.74 -11.62 -15.43
N LYS A 65 -3.00 -11.43 -16.73
CA LYS A 65 -2.08 -11.75 -17.82
C LYS A 65 -0.94 -10.73 -17.95
N TYR A 66 -1.20 -9.50 -17.52
CA TYR A 66 -0.30 -8.38 -17.77
C TYR A 66 0.53 -8.11 -16.53
N SER A 67 1.75 -8.63 -16.51
CA SER A 67 2.76 -8.33 -15.50
C SER A 67 3.81 -7.38 -16.06
N CYS A 68 4.20 -6.40 -15.27
CA CYS A 68 5.22 -5.46 -15.66
C CYS A 68 6.60 -6.13 -15.53
N MET A 69 7.36 -6.14 -16.63
CA MET A 69 8.76 -6.59 -16.65
C MET A 69 9.68 -5.46 -16.16
N THR A 70 9.43 -4.92 -14.96
CA THR A 70 10.32 -3.89 -14.38
C THR A 70 11.56 -4.54 -13.81
N ASN A 71 12.72 -3.88 -13.88
CA ASN A 71 13.90 -4.32 -13.12
C ASN A 71 13.81 -3.96 -11.61
N GLU A 72 12.92 -3.03 -11.23
CA GLU A 72 12.74 -2.57 -9.85
C GLU A 72 11.76 -3.45 -9.05
N HIS A 73 12.28 -4.57 -8.57
CA HIS A 73 11.47 -5.55 -7.84
C HIS A 73 11.37 -5.28 -6.35
N PHE A 74 12.12 -4.34 -5.77
CA PHE A 74 12.25 -4.20 -4.31
C PHE A 74 11.64 -2.91 -3.79
N VAL A 75 10.81 -3.04 -2.75
CA VAL A 75 10.19 -1.91 -2.03
C VAL A 75 10.37 -2.07 -0.53
N PHE A 76 10.51 -0.96 0.19
CA PHE A 76 10.49 -1.00 1.65
C PHE A 76 9.08 -1.27 2.17
N ILE A 77 8.98 -2.00 3.28
CA ILE A 77 7.70 -2.24 3.95
C ILE A 77 6.95 -0.94 4.29
N SER A 78 7.67 0.14 4.59
CA SER A 78 7.09 1.44 4.91
C SER A 78 6.49 2.18 3.70
N GLN A 79 6.79 1.73 2.48
CA GLN A 79 6.31 2.35 1.25
C GLN A 79 5.09 1.63 0.66
N VAL A 80 4.66 0.51 1.24
CA VAL A 80 3.58 -0.31 0.70
C VAL A 80 2.34 -0.27 1.59
N THR A 81 1.18 -0.31 0.94
CA THR A 81 -0.11 -0.53 1.61
C THR A 81 -0.64 -1.90 1.23
N GLN A 82 -1.15 -2.66 2.21
CA GLN A 82 -1.76 -3.96 1.95
C GLN A 82 -3.10 -3.80 1.24
N VAL A 83 -3.26 -4.56 0.16
CA VAL A 83 -4.51 -4.71 -0.60
C VAL A 83 -4.84 -6.20 -0.79
N PHE A 84 -6.09 -6.50 -1.10
CA PHE A 84 -6.56 -7.83 -1.46
C PHE A 84 -7.02 -7.86 -2.90
N TYR A 85 -6.90 -9.02 -3.55
CA TYR A 85 -7.35 -9.24 -4.91
C TYR A 85 -8.48 -10.27 -4.91
N ILE A 86 -9.63 -9.91 -5.46
CA ILE A 86 -10.79 -10.79 -5.59
C ILE A 86 -11.04 -11.01 -7.08
N LYS A 87 -11.07 -12.27 -7.51
CA LYS A 87 -11.41 -12.60 -8.91
C LYS A 87 -12.82 -12.15 -9.24
N ASP A 88 -12.97 -11.51 -10.39
CA ASP A 88 -14.28 -11.18 -10.93
C ASP A 88 -15.02 -12.50 -11.30
N PRO A 89 -16.27 -12.68 -10.84
CA PRO A 89 -17.03 -13.90 -11.12
C PRO A 89 -17.45 -14.04 -12.59
N ILE A 90 -17.54 -12.92 -13.32
CA ILE A 90 -17.93 -12.86 -14.73
C ILE A 90 -16.69 -12.91 -15.63
N GLU A 91 -15.63 -12.19 -15.25
CA GLU A 91 -14.39 -12.11 -16.01
C GLU A 91 -13.18 -12.62 -15.18
N PRO A 92 -12.93 -13.95 -15.07
CA PRO A 92 -11.95 -14.51 -14.13
C PRO A 92 -10.49 -14.03 -14.27
N GLU A 93 -10.15 -13.45 -15.43
CA GLU A 93 -8.85 -12.83 -15.70
C GLU A 93 -8.69 -11.45 -15.06
N TRP A 94 -9.77 -10.87 -14.56
CA TRP A 94 -9.78 -9.61 -13.82
C TRP A 94 -9.88 -9.86 -12.32
N GLN A 95 -9.15 -9.05 -11.57
CA GLN A 95 -9.07 -9.12 -10.13
C GLN A 95 -9.32 -7.74 -9.54
N VAL A 96 -10.43 -7.59 -8.83
CA VAL A 96 -10.80 -6.36 -8.13
C VAL A 96 -9.85 -6.15 -6.95
N VAL A 97 -9.29 -4.95 -6.84
CA VAL A 97 -8.42 -4.54 -5.76
C VAL A 97 -9.26 -3.98 -4.62
N ILE A 98 -9.14 -4.58 -3.44
CA ILE A 98 -9.77 -4.12 -2.21
C ILE A 98 -8.71 -3.58 -1.27
N GLN A 99 -8.71 -2.26 -1.10
CA GLN A 99 -7.87 -1.61 -0.11
C GLN A 99 -8.46 -1.79 1.29
N ARG A 100 -7.64 -2.28 2.22
CA ARG A 100 -8.04 -2.34 3.63
C ARG A 100 -8.03 -0.91 4.18
N ARG A 101 -9.15 -0.46 4.77
CA ARG A 101 -9.08 0.67 5.70
C ARG A 101 -8.45 0.14 6.99
N PRO A 102 -7.48 0.84 7.60
CA PRO A 102 -6.99 0.47 8.93
C PRO A 102 -8.18 0.28 9.87
N HIS A 103 -8.22 -0.83 10.61
CA HIS A 103 -9.36 -1.15 11.48
C HIS A 103 -9.50 -0.18 12.67
N ASP A 104 -8.52 0.71 12.87
CA ASP A 104 -8.43 1.58 14.02
C ASP A 104 -9.53 2.67 14.08
N PHE A 105 -10.33 2.83 13.02
CA PHE A 105 -11.45 3.79 13.01
C PHE A 105 -12.79 3.25 13.51
N TYR A 106 -12.99 1.92 13.57
CA TYR A 106 -14.26 1.37 14.07
C TYR A 106 -14.33 1.24 15.60
N GLY A 107 -13.22 1.47 16.31
CA GLY A 107 -13.16 1.44 17.78
C GLY A 107 -13.43 2.78 18.47
N ILE A 108 -13.52 3.89 17.73
CA ILE A 108 -13.65 5.25 18.30
C ILE A 108 -15.10 5.80 18.17
N LEU A 109 -15.95 5.19 17.34
CA LEU A 109 -17.34 5.64 17.14
C LEU A 109 -18.40 4.71 17.74
N ALA A 110 -18.00 3.68 18.48
CA ALA A 110 -18.91 2.83 19.25
C ALA A 110 -18.77 3.13 20.75
N GLN A 111 -18.89 4.39 21.13
CA GLN A 111 -19.34 4.73 22.48
C GLN A 111 -20.84 5.06 22.38
N PRO A 112 -21.70 4.54 23.27
CA PRO A 112 -23.08 4.98 23.33
C PRO A 112 -23.08 6.50 23.53
N ILE A 113 -23.98 7.21 22.85
CA ILE A 113 -24.20 8.63 23.14
C ILE A 113 -24.76 8.69 24.57
N GLU A 114 -23.87 8.86 25.55
CA GLU A 114 -24.21 9.32 26.88
C GLU A 114 -23.82 10.80 26.97
N ASP A 115 -24.86 11.64 26.93
CA ASP A 115 -24.94 13.04 27.32
C ASP A 115 -24.04 14.08 26.60
N ALA A 116 -24.68 14.80 25.67
CA ALA A 116 -24.16 15.88 24.84
C ALA A 116 -23.76 17.19 25.57
N ASN A 117 -23.44 17.18 26.87
CA ASN A 117 -23.23 18.41 27.66
C ASN A 117 -21.99 18.42 28.57
N LYS A 118 -20.91 17.72 28.23
CA LYS A 118 -19.60 17.92 28.91
C LYS A 118 -18.57 18.49 27.95
N GLU A 119 -18.08 19.70 28.26
CA GLU A 119 -16.89 20.25 27.60
C GLU A 119 -15.68 19.33 27.83
N PRO A 120 -14.82 19.11 26.81
CA PRO A 120 -13.63 18.29 26.99
C PRO A 120 -12.58 19.04 27.81
N GLU A 121 -12.18 18.44 28.92
CA GLU A 121 -11.06 18.89 29.75
C GLU A 121 -9.74 18.58 29.03
N TYR A 122 -9.02 19.60 28.57
CA TYR A 122 -7.74 19.42 27.88
C TYR A 122 -6.65 19.09 28.91
N MET A 123 -6.15 17.85 28.89
CA MET A 123 -4.97 17.46 29.68
C MET A 123 -3.73 18.14 29.10
N THR A 124 -3.30 19.25 29.72
CA THR A 124 -1.95 19.79 29.54
C THR A 124 -0.97 18.84 30.19
N GLN A 125 -0.27 18.03 29.39
CA GLN A 125 0.81 17.21 29.92
C GLN A 125 2.07 18.09 30.03
N SER A 126 2.35 18.54 31.25
CA SER A 126 3.59 19.22 31.62
C SER A 126 4.78 18.29 31.38
N LEU A 127 5.80 18.82 30.70
CA LEU A 127 7.11 18.20 30.57
C LEU A 127 7.81 18.26 31.93
N ASP A 128 7.74 17.18 32.70
CA ASP A 128 8.66 16.99 33.81
C ASP A 128 10.04 16.67 33.23
N VAL A 129 10.82 17.73 33.02
CA VAL A 129 12.27 17.66 32.89
C VAL A 129 12.84 17.58 34.30
N SER A 130 13.46 16.46 34.65
CA SER A 130 14.38 16.41 35.78
C SER A 130 15.45 15.33 35.61
N ASN A 131 16.66 15.85 35.35
CA ASN A 131 18.03 15.38 35.64
C ASN A 131 18.25 13.92 36.07
#